data_AF-A0A2S2NWV2-F1
#
_entry.id   AF-A0A2S2NWV2-F1
#
_cell.length_a   1.000
_cell.length_b   1.000
_cell.length_c   1.000
_cell.angle_alpha   90.00
_cell.angle_beta   90.00
_cell.angle_gamma   90.00
#
_symmetry.space_group_name_H-M   'P 1'
#
loop_
_entity.id
_entity.type
_entity.pdbx_description
1 polymer ?
#
loop_
_entity_poly.entity_id
_entity_poly.type
_entity_poly.pdbx_seq_one_letter_code
_entity_poly.pdbx_strand_id
1 'polypeptide(L)'
;AVLQNYTQINQMLTDLNRVDFRNVQEQASWVCQCDSTLVQQLEADFKHTLQQQNSLEEWATWLKSVVDNCLKQYRDTPNFTKEARQFLLKWSFYSSMVIRDLTLRSAASFGSFHLIRLLYDEYMFYLIEHEVALVTGETPIAVMGSGDVSIEYF
;
A
#
# COMPACT_ATOMS: atom_id res chain seq x y z
N ALA A 1 16.70 -13.81 3.42
CA ALA A 1 15.61 -13.26 2.58
C ALA A 1 16.01 -11.87 2.04
N VAL A 2 15.31 -11.33 1.03
CA VAL A 2 15.60 -10.01 0.40
C VAL A 2 15.80 -8.87 1.41
N LEU A 3 15.10 -8.93 2.56
CA LEU A 3 15.13 -7.95 3.64
C LEU A 3 16.25 -8.16 4.68
N GLN A 4 17.18 -9.09 4.46
CA GLN A 4 18.24 -9.43 5.43
C GLN A 4 19.66 -9.21 4.88
N ASN A 5 19.80 -8.74 3.65
CA ASN A 5 21.10 -8.51 3.01
C ASN A 5 21.41 -7.01 3.00
N TYR A 6 22.36 -6.59 3.85
CA TYR A 6 22.75 -5.19 4.00
C TYR A 6 23.13 -4.50 2.68
N THR A 7 23.88 -5.19 1.81
CA THR A 7 24.27 -4.64 0.50
C THR A 7 23.06 -4.42 -0.39
N GLN A 8 22.11 -5.36 -0.37
CA GLN A 8 20.86 -5.26 -1.12
C GLN A 8 19.98 -4.11 -0.61
N ILE A 9 19.88 -3.94 0.71
CA ILE A 9 19.12 -2.86 1.34
C ILE A 9 19.68 -1.48 0.97
N ASN A 10 21.01 -1.29 1.01
CA ASN A 10 21.63 -0.03 0.58
C ASN A 10 21.41 0.26 -0.90
N GLN A 11 21.47 -0.77 -1.75
CA GLN A 11 21.15 -0.62 -3.17
C GLN A 11 19.68 -0.22 -3.36
N MET A 12 18.76 -0.84 -2.62
CA MET A 12 17.34 -0.48 -2.63
C MET A 12 17.11 0.96 -2.19
N LEU A 13 17.74 1.42 -1.10
CA LEU A 13 17.64 2.81 -0.65
C LEU A 13 18.19 3.80 -1.70
N THR A 14 19.31 3.44 -2.35
CA THR A 14 19.89 4.25 -3.42
C THR A 14 18.96 4.37 -4.62
N ASP A 15 18.37 3.25 -5.05
CA ASP A 15 17.43 3.22 -6.17
C ASP A 15 16.11 3.93 -5.82
N LEU A 16 15.61 3.78 -4.59
CA LEU A 16 14.41 4.46 -4.11
C LEU A 16 14.59 5.99 -4.07
N ASN A 17 15.75 6.48 -3.63
CA ASN A 17 16.04 7.92 -3.60
C ASN A 17 16.15 8.55 -4.99
N ARG A 18 16.23 7.74 -6.06
CA ARG A 18 16.18 8.22 -7.45
C ARG A 18 14.77 8.32 -8.00
N VAL A 19 13.77 7.77 -7.31
CA VAL A 19 12.37 7.84 -7.74
C VAL A 19 11.89 9.29 -7.67
N ASP A 20 11.20 9.75 -8.71
CA ASP A 20 10.58 11.08 -8.73
C ASP A 20 9.28 11.08 -7.93
N PHE A 21 9.39 11.10 -6.60
CA PHE A 21 8.25 11.10 -5.69
C PHE A 21 7.35 12.31 -5.85
N ARG A 22 7.87 13.45 -6.33
CA ARG A 22 7.05 14.62 -6.63
C ARG A 22 6.08 14.31 -7.76
N ASN A 23 6.58 13.79 -8.89
CA ASN A 23 5.72 13.37 -10.00
C ASN A 23 4.78 12.22 -9.60
N VAL A 24 5.25 11.27 -8.79
CA VAL A 24 4.39 10.19 -8.26
C VAL A 24 3.21 10.77 -7.46
N GLN A 25 3.50 11.67 -6.53
CA GLN A 25 2.51 12.33 -5.68
C GLN A 25 1.54 13.19 -6.49
N GLU A 26 2.03 13.95 -7.48
CA GLU A 26 1.19 14.79 -8.34
C GLU A 26 0.15 13.97 -9.11
N GLN A 27 0.54 12.86 -9.76
CA GLN A 27 -0.45 12.05 -10.50
C GLN A 27 -1.35 11.25 -9.54
N ALA A 28 -0.85 10.77 -8.40
CA ALA A 28 -1.69 10.08 -7.40
C ALA A 28 -2.74 11.02 -6.80
N SER A 29 -2.37 12.27 -6.51
CA SER A 29 -3.31 13.31 -6.08
C SER A 29 -4.34 13.61 -7.17
N TRP A 30 -3.90 13.78 -8.42
CA TRP A 30 -4.79 14.06 -9.56
C TRP A 30 -5.76 12.93 -9.88
N VAL A 31 -5.31 11.67 -9.88
CA VAL A 31 -6.10 10.52 -10.34
C VAL A 31 -7.01 9.97 -9.26
N CYS A 32 -6.50 9.78 -8.05
CA CYS A 32 -7.24 9.09 -6.99
C CYS A 32 -7.32 9.88 -5.68
N GLN A 33 -7.02 11.19 -5.71
CA GLN A 33 -7.13 12.09 -4.55
C GLN A 33 -6.37 11.52 -3.34
N CYS A 34 -5.15 11.04 -3.59
CA CYS A 34 -4.24 10.68 -2.50
C CYS A 34 -3.87 11.95 -1.72
N ASP A 35 -3.96 11.86 -0.40
CA ASP A 35 -3.50 12.92 0.50
C ASP A 35 -1.96 13.01 0.43
N SER A 36 -1.46 14.22 0.18
CA SER A 36 -0.03 14.50 0.04
C SER A 36 0.76 14.16 1.30
N THR A 37 0.19 14.45 2.47
CA THR A 37 0.86 14.29 3.75
C THR A 37 0.99 12.81 4.08
N LEU A 38 -0.07 12.05 3.87
CA LEU A 38 -0.07 10.60 4.03
C LEU A 38 0.96 9.94 3.10
N VAL A 39 0.98 10.34 1.83
CA VAL A 39 1.94 9.80 0.84
C VAL A 39 3.39 10.06 1.26
N GLN A 40 3.70 11.28 1.71
CA GLN A 40 5.04 11.64 2.19
C GLN A 40 5.42 10.88 3.46
N GLN A 41 4.46 10.69 4.37
CA GLN A 41 4.67 9.90 5.58
C GLN A 41 4.94 8.43 5.24
N LEU A 42 4.18 7.83 4.33
CA LEU A 42 4.39 6.45 3.87
C LEU A 42 5.76 6.26 3.22
N GLU A 43 6.21 7.24 2.42
CA GLU A 43 7.56 7.23 1.85
C GLU A 43 8.64 7.27 2.93
N ALA A 44 8.50 8.19 3.89
CA ALA A 44 9.46 8.35 4.99
C ALA A 44 9.51 7.09 5.86
N ASP A 45 8.36 6.55 6.24
CA ASP A 45 8.25 5.34 7.06
C ASP A 45 8.81 4.12 6.34
N PHE A 46 8.53 3.97 5.04
CA PHE A 46 9.09 2.89 4.24
C PHE A 46 10.63 2.97 4.18
N LYS A 47 11.19 4.16 3.94
CA LYS A 47 12.65 4.39 3.96
C LYS A 47 13.26 4.06 5.32
N HIS A 48 12.61 4.48 6.41
CA HIS A 48 13.06 4.21 7.76
C HIS A 48 13.05 2.70 8.06
N THR A 49 11.94 2.03 7.76
CA THR A 49 11.75 0.59 8.00
C THR A 49 12.77 -0.25 7.20
N LEU A 50 13.06 0.18 5.96
CA LEU A 50 14.09 -0.44 5.13
C LEU A 50 15.51 -0.26 5.71
N GLN A 51 15.82 0.90 6.28
CA GLN A 51 17.12 1.18 6.91
C GLN A 51 17.36 0.38 8.19
N GLN A 52 16.31 0.17 9.00
CA GLN A 52 16.39 -0.54 10.27
C GLN A 52 16.53 -2.07 10.10
N GLN A 53 16.40 -2.59 8.87
CA GLN A 53 16.45 -4.03 8.57
C GLN A 53 15.36 -4.82 9.31
N ASN A 54 14.18 -4.22 9.40
CA ASN A 54 13.06 -4.76 10.15
C ASN A 54 12.67 -6.18 9.70
N SER A 55 12.23 -6.97 10.67
CA SER A 55 11.69 -8.31 10.44
C SER A 55 10.38 -8.24 9.64
N LEU A 56 9.98 -9.37 9.05
CA LEU A 56 8.74 -9.43 8.29
C LEU A 56 7.51 -9.09 9.16
N GLU A 57 7.53 -9.48 10.43
CA GLU A 57 6.50 -9.19 11.42
C GLU A 57 6.41 -7.68 11.72
N GLU A 58 7.54 -6.98 11.76
CA GLU A 58 7.57 -5.53 11.93
C GLU A 58 7.01 -4.83 10.68
N TRP A 59 7.32 -5.32 9.47
CA TRP A 59 6.70 -4.83 8.24
C TRP A 59 5.19 -5.05 8.21
N ALA A 60 4.72 -6.23 8.64
CA ALA A 60 3.31 -6.55 8.76
C ALA A 60 2.60 -5.61 9.76
N THR A 61 3.25 -5.35 10.90
CA THR A 61 2.76 -4.40 11.91
C THR A 61 2.65 -2.99 11.35
N TRP A 62 3.65 -2.54 10.59
CA TRP A 62 3.60 -1.24 9.93
C TRP A 62 2.44 -1.14 8.94
N LEU A 63 2.27 -2.10 8.03
CA LEU A 63 1.16 -2.14 7.07
C LEU A 63 -0.20 -2.13 7.77
N LYS A 64 -0.36 -2.90 8.86
CA LYS A 64 -1.57 -2.85 9.67
C LYS A 64 -1.82 -1.44 10.24
N SER A 65 -0.80 -0.78 10.76
CA SER A 65 -0.95 0.57 11.29
C SER A 65 -1.34 1.59 10.20
N VAL A 66 -0.85 1.41 8.97
CA VAL A 66 -1.28 2.23 7.81
C VAL A 66 -2.77 2.04 7.53
N VAL A 67 -3.26 0.80 7.46
CA VAL A 67 -4.68 0.48 7.27
C VAL A 67 -5.52 1.10 8.39
N ASP A 68 -5.12 0.88 9.64
CA ASP A 68 -5.83 1.37 10.82
C ASP A 68 -5.93 2.90 10.80
N ASN A 69 -4.84 3.61 10.51
CA ASN A 69 -4.82 5.06 10.44
C ASN A 69 -5.68 5.62 9.31
N CYS A 70 -5.65 4.99 8.13
CA CYS A 70 -6.41 5.45 6.97
C CYS A 70 -7.93 5.22 7.13
N LEU A 71 -8.31 4.13 7.81
CA LEU A 71 -9.71 3.74 7.94
C LEU A 71 -10.37 4.14 9.27
N LYS A 72 -9.58 4.56 10.27
CA LYS A 72 -10.06 4.90 11.62
C LYS A 72 -11.28 5.81 11.61
N GLN A 73 -11.28 6.86 10.79
CA GLN A 73 -12.37 7.84 10.76
C GLN A 73 -13.68 7.31 10.16
N TYR A 74 -13.63 6.16 9.48
CA TYR A 74 -14.78 5.57 8.82
C TYR A 74 -15.38 4.38 9.59
N ARG A 75 -14.73 3.88 10.64
CA ARG A 75 -15.06 2.60 11.31
C ARG A 75 -16.54 2.48 11.73
N ASP A 76 -17.14 3.57 12.18
CA ASP A 76 -18.55 3.59 12.64
C ASP A 76 -19.48 4.25 11.62
N THR A 77 -19.07 4.33 10.35
CA THR A 77 -19.83 4.98 9.28
C THR A 77 -20.37 3.94 8.29
N PRO A 78 -21.55 4.17 7.68
CA PRO A 78 -22.09 3.25 6.68
C PRO A 78 -21.21 3.16 5.41
N ASN A 79 -20.26 4.08 5.23
CA ASN A 79 -19.36 4.12 4.09
C ASN A 79 -18.08 3.30 4.30
N PHE A 80 -17.87 2.65 5.45
CA PHE A 80 -16.62 1.96 5.77
C PHE A 80 -16.13 1.03 4.64
N THR A 81 -17.01 0.13 4.16
CA THR A 81 -16.68 -0.82 3.09
C THR A 81 -16.27 -0.13 1.79
N LYS A 82 -16.96 0.96 1.43
CA LYS A 82 -16.65 1.75 0.25
C LYS A 82 -15.29 2.42 0.38
N GLU A 83 -15.00 3.04 1.52
CA GLU A 83 -13.74 3.74 1.78
C GLU A 83 -12.56 2.75 1.88
N ALA A 84 -12.79 1.56 2.44
CA ALA A 84 -11.81 0.48 2.49
C ALA A 84 -11.43 -0.03 1.09
N ARG A 85 -12.41 -0.25 0.22
CA ARG A 85 -12.19 -0.59 -1.20
C ARG A 85 -11.47 0.56 -1.94
N GLN A 86 -11.88 1.80 -1.70
CA GLN A 86 -11.25 2.97 -2.30
C GLN A 86 -9.80 3.14 -1.84
N PHE A 87 -9.50 2.82 -0.58
CA PHE A 87 -8.14 2.83 -0.06
C PHE A 87 -7.26 1.78 -0.76
N LEU A 88 -7.75 0.55 -0.99
CA LEU A 88 -7.03 -0.45 -1.79
C LEU A 88 -6.72 0.02 -3.22
N LEU A 89 -7.67 0.71 -3.86
CA LEU A 89 -7.45 1.30 -5.19
C LEU A 89 -6.37 2.39 -5.16
N LYS A 90 -6.39 3.27 -4.15
CA LYS A 90 -5.37 4.31 -3.95
C LYS A 90 -3.99 3.67 -3.70
N TRP A 91 -3.93 2.68 -2.82
CA TRP A 91 -2.72 1.90 -2.53
C TRP A 91 -2.16 1.30 -3.82
N SER A 92 -2.98 0.57 -4.58
CA SER A 92 -2.57 -0.11 -5.80
C SER A 92 -2.07 0.86 -6.88
N PHE A 93 -2.77 1.99 -7.04
CA PHE A 93 -2.37 3.01 -8.00
C PHE A 93 -1.02 3.64 -7.63
N TYR A 94 -0.89 4.14 -6.40
CA TYR A 94 0.30 4.86 -5.93
C TYR A 94 1.57 4.01 -6.03
N SER A 95 1.51 2.79 -5.50
CA SER A 95 2.61 1.84 -5.52
C SER A 95 2.95 1.36 -6.95
N SER A 96 1.97 1.20 -7.84
CA SER A 96 2.22 0.90 -9.25
C SER A 96 3.01 2.01 -9.94
N MET A 97 2.76 3.28 -9.58
CA MET A 97 3.55 4.40 -10.09
C MET A 97 5.02 4.34 -9.63
N VAL A 98 5.26 3.99 -8.35
CA VAL A 98 6.61 3.82 -7.82
C VAL A 98 7.34 2.70 -8.56
N ILE A 99 6.69 1.54 -8.74
CA ILE A 99 7.25 0.40 -9.47
C ILE A 99 7.54 0.77 -10.94
N ARG A 100 6.64 1.50 -11.61
CA ARG A 100 6.83 1.98 -12.98
C ARG A 100 8.08 2.86 -13.10
N ASP A 101 8.28 3.80 -12.18
CA ASP A 101 9.45 4.68 -12.20
C ASP A 101 10.76 3.89 -11.99
N LEU A 102 10.77 2.92 -11.06
CA LEU A 102 11.87 1.98 -10.86
C LEU A 102 12.17 1.14 -12.12
N THR A 103 11.14 0.67 -12.83
CA THR A 103 11.29 -0.04 -14.10
C THR A 103 11.91 0.85 -15.17
N LEU A 104 11.40 2.07 -15.36
CA LEU A 104 11.90 3.00 -16.38
C LEU A 104 13.36 3.40 -16.15
N ARG A 105 13.78 3.44 -14.88
CA ARG A 105 15.18 3.71 -14.51
C ARG A 105 16.10 2.49 -14.58
N SER A 106 15.56 1.31 -14.88
CA SER A 106 16.30 0.05 -14.83
C SER A 106 17.02 -0.15 -13.50
N ALA A 107 16.31 0.12 -12.38
CA ALA A 107 16.86 0.03 -11.04
C ALA A 107 17.46 -1.36 -10.78
N ALA A 108 18.69 -1.42 -10.25
CA ALA A 108 19.39 -2.68 -10.02
C ALA A 108 18.67 -3.54 -8.96
N SER A 109 17.98 -2.90 -8.01
CA SER A 109 17.16 -3.59 -7.02
C SER A 109 15.69 -3.78 -7.43
N PHE A 110 15.32 -3.56 -8.70
CA PHE A 110 13.93 -3.66 -9.17
C PHE A 110 13.24 -4.97 -8.75
N GLY A 111 13.90 -6.11 -8.93
CA GLY A 111 13.34 -7.41 -8.55
C GLY A 111 12.98 -7.51 -7.06
N SER A 112 13.73 -6.82 -6.19
CA SER A 112 13.46 -6.79 -4.74
C SER A 112 12.21 -5.97 -4.44
N PHE A 113 12.08 -4.79 -5.06
CA PHE A 113 10.88 -3.97 -4.95
C PHE A 113 9.65 -4.67 -5.52
N HIS A 114 9.79 -5.40 -6.62
CA HIS A 114 8.68 -6.16 -7.21
C HIS A 114 8.19 -7.29 -6.29
N LEU A 115 9.10 -8.02 -5.65
CA LEU A 115 8.72 -9.04 -4.66
C LEU A 115 8.02 -8.43 -3.44
N ILE A 116 8.52 -7.30 -2.93
CA ILE A 116 7.87 -6.55 -1.84
C ILE A 116 6.48 -6.09 -2.26
N ARG A 117 6.34 -5.54 -3.48
CA ARG A 117 5.07 -5.10 -4.05
C ARG A 117 4.02 -6.22 -4.03
N LEU A 118 4.38 -7.39 -4.57
CA LEU A 118 3.48 -8.55 -4.64
C LEU A 118 3.01 -8.98 -3.25
N LEU A 119 3.96 -9.13 -2.32
CA LEU A 119 3.65 -9.51 -0.94
C LEU A 119 2.74 -8.49 -0.24
N TYR A 120 3.04 -7.20 -0.39
CA TYR A 120 2.26 -6.17 0.27
C TYR A 120 0.86 -6.02 -0.32
N ASP A 121 0.69 -6.24 -1.62
CA ASP A 121 -0.65 -6.26 -2.21
C ASP A 121 -1.52 -7.37 -1.61
N GLU A 122 -0.99 -8.58 -1.52
CA GLU A 122 -1.71 -9.71 -0.92
C GLU A 122 -2.02 -9.43 0.56
N TYR A 123 -1.05 -8.90 1.30
CA TYR A 123 -1.24 -8.63 2.72
C TYR A 123 -2.19 -7.45 2.99
N MET A 124 -2.11 -6.37 2.20
CA MET A 124 -3.04 -5.24 2.32
C MET A 124 -4.47 -5.66 1.95
N PHE A 125 -4.63 -6.49 0.93
CA PHE A 125 -5.93 -7.07 0.59
C PHE A 125 -6.49 -7.87 1.77
N TYR A 126 -5.70 -8.78 2.34
CA TYR A 126 -6.07 -9.56 3.52
C TYR A 126 -6.46 -8.68 4.72
N LEU A 127 -5.66 -7.66 5.04
CA LEU A 127 -5.94 -6.74 6.15
C LEU A 127 -7.29 -6.04 5.94
N ILE A 128 -7.52 -5.51 4.74
CA ILE A 128 -8.74 -4.77 4.42
C ILE A 128 -9.96 -5.68 4.43
N GLU A 129 -9.86 -6.88 3.86
CA GLU A 129 -10.92 -7.90 3.91
C GLU A 129 -11.31 -8.22 5.36
N HIS A 130 -10.30 -8.44 6.21
CA HIS A 130 -10.53 -8.75 7.62
C HIS A 130 -11.19 -7.58 8.36
N GLU A 131 -10.73 -6.34 8.14
CA GLU A 131 -11.32 -5.16 8.76
C GLU A 131 -12.77 -4.92 8.32
N VAL A 132 -13.09 -5.14 7.03
CA VAL A 132 -14.47 -5.05 6.53
C VAL A 132 -15.34 -6.12 7.17
N ALA A 133 -14.88 -7.38 7.19
CA ALA A 133 -15.62 -8.49 7.80
C ALA A 133 -15.93 -8.22 9.29
N LEU A 134 -14.97 -7.67 10.04
CA LEU A 134 -15.16 -7.30 11.44
C LEU A 134 -16.24 -6.21 11.60
N VAL A 135 -16.25 -5.18 10.75
CA VAL A 135 -17.20 -4.07 10.84
C VAL A 135 -18.61 -4.48 10.37
N THR A 136 -18.71 -5.31 9.32
CA THR A 136 -20.01 -5.76 8.80
C THR A 136 -20.61 -6.94 9.57
N GLY A 137 -19.80 -7.61 10.41
CA GLY A 137 -20.19 -8.85 11.07
C GLY A 137 -20.28 -10.05 10.11
N GLU A 138 -19.72 -9.92 8.92
CA GLU A 138 -19.69 -10.97 7.90
C GLU A 138 -18.43 -11.82 8.02
N THR A 139 -18.43 -12.96 7.32
CA THR A 139 -17.19 -13.72 7.14
C THR A 139 -16.35 -13.09 6.03
N PRO A 140 -15.00 -13.15 6.08
CA PRO A 140 -14.13 -12.63 5.01
C PRO A 140 -14.54 -13.13 3.61
N ILE A 141 -14.86 -14.42 3.48
CA ILE A 141 -15.31 -15.01 2.21
C ILE A 141 -16.63 -14.41 1.68
N ALA A 142 -17.54 -13.98 2.56
CA ALA A 142 -18.78 -13.32 2.17
C ALA A 142 -18.54 -11.88 1.67
N VAL A 143 -17.54 -11.18 2.24
CA VAL A 143 -17.12 -9.84 1.80
C VAL A 143 -16.57 -9.86 0.37
N MET A 144 -15.89 -10.95 -0.03
CA MET A 144 -15.42 -11.13 -1.41
C MET A 144 -16.57 -11.34 -2.41
N GLY A 145 -17.63 -12.06 -2.00
CA GLY A 145 -18.78 -12.38 -2.85
C GLY A 145 -19.74 -11.20 -3.08
N SER A 146 -19.71 -10.18 -2.23
CA SER A 146 -20.55 -8.97 -2.33
C SER A 146 -19.94 -7.88 -3.24
N GLY A 147 -18.92 -8.23 -4.03
CA GLY A 147 -18.35 -7.37 -5.08
C GLY A 147 -19.25 -7.22 -6.32
N ASP A 148 -20.23 -8.11 -6.50
CA ASP A 148 -21.23 -8.04 -7.56
C ASP A 148 -22.57 -7.50 -7.03
N VAL A 149 -23.24 -6.69 -7.85
CA VAL A 149 -24.54 -6.01 -7.61
C VAL A 149 -24.45 -4.65 -6.90
N SER A 150 -23.86 -3.67 -7.59
CA SER A 150 -24.49 -2.35 -7.83
C SER A 150 -23.56 -1.49 -8.70
N ILE A 151 -23.46 -1.86 -9.98
CA ILE A 151 -23.31 -0.83 -11.03
C ILE A 151 -24.70 -0.20 -11.16
N GLU A 152 -25.06 0.67 -10.20
CA GLU A 152 -26.13 1.63 -10.43
C GLU A 152 -25.53 2.75 -11.29
N TYR A 153 -25.80 2.61 -12.59
CA TYR A 153 -26.05 3.69 -13.55
C TYR A 153 -25.22 4.97 -13.42
N PHE A 154 -24.16 5.07 -14.23
CA PHE A 154 -24.10 6.18 -15.18
C PHE A 154 -24.97 5.85 -16.39
#